data_AF-A0A7Y3NCT4-F1
#
_entry.id   AF-A0A7Y3NCT4-F1
#
_cell.length_a   1.000
_cell.length_b   1.000
_cell.length_c   1.000
_cell.angle_alpha   90.00
_cell.angle_beta   90.00
_cell.angle_gamma   90.00
#
_symmetry.space_group_name_H-M   'P 1'
#
loop_
_entity.id
_entity.type
_entity.pdbx_description
1 polymer ?
#
loop_
_entity_poly.entity_id
_entity_poly.type
_entity_poly.pdbx_seq_one_letter_code
_entity_poly.pdbx_strand_id
1 'polypeptide(L)'
;ALQTSSQVSAGLAGTRAFVTDLYALVKAGASAGRSLRDIHRDAMAALRPKYGQWVIFEHCMPFDVSRAYDEATQHRDPRIWTAERDRQMWADLET
;
A
#
# COMPACT_ATOMS: atom_id res chain seq x y z
N ALA A 1 -5.12 20.11 -11.97
CA ALA A 1 -3.70 20.22 -11.56
C ALA A 1 -3.60 21.07 -10.31
N LEU A 2 -2.58 20.88 -9.47
CA LEU A 2 -2.30 21.76 -8.32
C LEU A 2 -1.67 23.06 -8.85
N GLN A 3 -2.26 24.22 -8.54
CA GLN A 3 -1.92 25.51 -9.16
C GLN A 3 -1.28 26.51 -8.20
N THR A 4 -1.35 26.28 -6.89
CA THR A 4 -0.77 27.18 -5.87
C THR A 4 0.25 26.47 -5.01
N SER A 5 1.17 27.22 -4.40
CA SER A 5 2.15 26.68 -3.44
C SER A 5 1.46 25.94 -2.28
N SER A 6 0.33 26.44 -1.79
CA SER A 6 -0.46 25.78 -0.75
C SER A 6 -1.04 24.45 -1.23
N GLN A 7 -1.59 24.39 -2.45
CA GLN A 7 -2.09 23.14 -3.03
C GLN A 7 -0.98 22.11 -3.24
N VAL A 8 0.20 22.54 -3.71
CA VAL A 8 1.39 21.67 -3.86
C VAL A 8 1.84 21.13 -2.51
N SER A 9 1.95 21.99 -1.50
CA SER A 9 2.32 21.61 -0.14
C SER A 9 1.34 20.57 0.44
N ALA A 10 0.03 20.81 0.28
CA ALA A 10 -1.00 19.88 0.73
C ALA A 10 -0.91 18.53 0.01
N GLY A 11 -0.68 18.52 -1.31
CA GLY A 11 -0.47 17.29 -2.08
C GLY A 11 0.72 16.49 -1.59
N LEU A 12 1.88 17.13 -1.41
CA LEU A 12 3.09 16.48 -0.89
C LEU A 12 2.92 15.94 0.52
N ALA A 13 2.27 16.72 1.41
CA ALA A 13 1.98 16.29 2.76
C ALA A 13 1.03 15.09 2.78
N GLY A 14 -0.02 15.11 1.95
CA GLY A 14 -0.95 14.00 1.78
C GLY A 14 -0.26 12.73 1.30
N THR A 15 0.51 12.81 0.21
CA THR A 15 1.24 11.65 -0.33
C THR A 15 2.23 11.08 0.68
N ARG A 16 2.98 11.94 1.39
CA ARG A 16 3.90 11.50 2.45
C ARG A 16 3.16 10.78 3.57
N ALA A 17 2.03 11.32 4.01
CA ALA A 17 1.22 10.71 5.06
C ALA A 17 0.71 9.33 4.62
N PHE A 18 0.18 9.21 3.40
CA PHE A 18 -0.31 7.93 2.88
C PHE A 18 0.78 6.85 2.85
N VAL A 19 1.92 7.15 2.24
CA VAL A 19 3.04 6.18 2.13
C VAL A 19 3.58 5.79 3.50
N THR A 20 3.66 6.74 4.43
CA THR A 20 4.14 6.49 5.80
C THR A 20 3.16 5.61 6.59
N ASP A 21 1.87 5.96 6.56
CA ASP A 21 0.82 5.22 7.28
C ASP A 21 0.70 3.78 6.74
N LEU A 22 0.70 3.61 5.41
CA LEU A 22 0.66 2.31 4.75
C LEU A 22 1.87 1.46 5.13
N TYR A 23 3.08 1.98 4.95
CA TYR A 23 4.28 1.19 5.19
C TYR A 23 4.42 0.79 6.66
N ALA A 24 4.06 1.67 7.60
CA ALA A 24 4.07 1.35 9.03
C ALA A 24 3.14 0.17 9.36
N LEU A 25 1.91 0.16 8.85
CA LEU A 25 0.95 -0.93 9.05
C LEU A 25 1.45 -2.25 8.45
N VAL A 26 1.89 -2.21 7.20
CA VAL A 26 2.36 -3.41 6.49
C VAL A 26 3.62 -3.98 7.13
N LYS A 27 4.59 -3.12 7.50
CA LYS A 27 5.82 -3.54 8.17
C LYS A 27 5.54 -4.18 9.53
N ALA A 28 4.62 -3.61 10.32
CA ALA A 28 4.23 -4.18 11.60
C ALA A 28 3.60 -5.57 11.43
N GLY A 29 2.68 -5.71 10.46
CA GLY A 29 2.05 -6.99 10.14
C GLY A 29 3.04 -8.05 9.65
N ALA A 30 3.95 -7.67 8.74
CA ALA A 30 4.99 -8.55 8.21
C ALA A 30 5.96 -9.00 9.31
N SER A 31 6.37 -8.09 10.20
CA SER A 31 7.24 -8.39 11.35
C SER A 31 6.57 -9.33 12.35
N ALA A 32 5.23 -9.32 12.42
CA ALA A 32 4.43 -10.24 13.22
C ALA A 32 4.13 -11.58 12.51
N GLY A 33 4.69 -11.83 11.31
CA GLY A 33 4.50 -13.07 10.56
C GLY A 33 3.10 -13.26 10.00
N ARG A 34 2.32 -12.18 9.84
CA ARG A 34 0.94 -12.26 9.33
C ARG A 34 0.92 -12.44 7.81
N SER A 35 -0.15 -13.08 7.32
CA SER A 35 -0.33 -13.29 5.88
C SER A 35 -0.58 -11.97 5.14
N LEU A 36 -0.25 -11.95 3.84
CA LEU A 36 -0.48 -10.78 2.99
C LEU A 36 -1.97 -10.38 2.98
N ARG A 37 -2.88 -11.36 2.90
CA ARG A 37 -4.33 -11.16 2.98
C ARG A 37 -4.78 -10.47 4.27
N ASP A 38 -4.30 -10.93 5.42
CA ASP A 38 -4.65 -10.33 6.72
C ASP A 38 -4.14 -8.89 6.83
N ILE A 39 -2.91 -8.66 6.36
CA ILE A 39 -2.31 -7.33 6.34
C ILE A 39 -3.09 -6.40 5.41
N HIS A 40 -3.48 -6.86 4.22
CA HIS A 40 -4.28 -6.10 3.28
C HIS A 40 -5.64 -5.71 3.88
N ARG A 41 -6.37 -6.65 4.48
CA ARG A 41 -7.65 -6.36 5.16
C ARG A 41 -7.49 -5.27 6.22
N ASP A 42 -6.47 -5.39 7.06
CA ASP A 42 -6.23 -4.47 8.16
C ASP A 42 -5.80 -3.09 7.65
N ALA A 43 -4.95 -3.04 6.62
CA ALA A 43 -4.56 -1.80 5.95
C ALA A 43 -5.79 -1.11 5.34
N MET A 44 -6.68 -1.84 4.67
CA MET A 44 -7.93 -1.31 4.15
C MET A 44 -8.81 -0.74 5.26
N ALA A 45 -9.01 -1.48 6.35
CA ALA A 45 -9.82 -1.02 7.47
C ALA A 45 -9.26 0.26 8.13
N ALA A 46 -7.93 0.36 8.28
CA ALA A 46 -7.28 1.49 8.92
C ALA A 46 -7.18 2.73 8.03
N LEU A 47 -6.91 2.56 6.73
CA LEU A 47 -6.60 3.66 5.81
C LEU A 47 -7.84 4.23 5.12
N ARG A 48 -8.87 3.40 4.88
CA ARG A 48 -10.10 3.82 4.19
C ARG A 48 -10.81 5.03 4.81
N PRO A 49 -10.89 5.21 6.15
CA PRO A 49 -11.51 6.41 6.73
C PRO A 49 -10.82 7.72 6.36
N LYS A 50 -9.50 7.68 6.10
CA LYS A 50 -8.69 8.88 5.82
C LYS A 50 -8.44 9.10 4.32
N TYR A 51 -8.30 8.01 3.57
CA TYR A 51 -7.87 8.03 2.17
C TYR A 51 -8.88 7.42 1.19
N GLY A 52 -9.96 6.79 1.66
CA GLY A 52 -10.90 6.04 0.82
C GLY A 52 -11.64 6.87 -0.21
N GLN A 53 -11.70 8.19 -0.04
CA GLN A 53 -12.24 9.15 -0.99
C GLN A 53 -11.28 9.52 -2.13
N TRP A 54 -10.01 9.10 -2.06
CA TRP A 54 -9.04 9.37 -3.11
C TRP A 54 -9.38 8.54 -4.36
N VAL A 55 -9.12 9.14 -5.51
CA VAL A 55 -9.32 8.47 -6.80
C VAL A 55 -8.51 7.17 -6.79
N ILE A 56 -9.12 6.08 -7.27
CA ILE A 56 -8.54 4.73 -7.38
C ILE A 56 -7.99 4.10 -6.09
N PHE A 57 -8.30 4.62 -4.89
CA PHE A 57 -7.82 4.08 -3.61
C PHE A 57 -8.02 2.55 -3.52
N GLU A 58 -9.26 2.08 -3.63
CA GLU A 58 -9.60 0.66 -3.51
C GLU A 58 -8.87 -0.21 -4.56
N HIS A 59 -8.67 0.33 -5.76
CA HIS A 59 -8.04 -0.39 -6.87
C HIS A 59 -6.52 -0.53 -6.71
N CYS A 60 -5.86 0.48 -6.15
CA CYS A 60 -4.41 0.48 -5.99
C CYS A 60 -3.93 -0.28 -4.74
N MET A 61 -4.76 -0.36 -3.70
CA MET A 61 -4.39 -0.93 -2.41
C MET A 61 -3.80 -2.35 -2.44
N PRO A 62 -4.29 -3.31 -3.26
CA PRO A 62 -3.65 -4.62 -3.42
C PRO A 62 -2.17 -4.52 -3.82
N PHE A 63 -1.87 -3.63 -4.76
CA PHE A 63 -0.53 -3.42 -5.31
C PHE A 63 0.37 -2.66 -4.33
N ASP A 64 -0.18 -1.61 -3.71
CA ASP A 64 0.54 -0.79 -2.72
C ASP A 64 0.93 -1.62 -1.49
N VAL A 65 0.00 -2.43 -0.96
CA VAL A 65 0.26 -3.35 0.15
C VAL A 65 1.27 -4.41 -0.25
N SER A 66 1.13 -5.03 -1.44
CA SER A 66 2.11 -6.01 -1.94
C SER A 66 3.51 -5.41 -2.05
N ARG A 67 3.63 -4.18 -2.55
CA ARG A 67 4.92 -3.50 -2.66
C ARG A 67 5.52 -3.18 -1.28
N ALA A 68 4.71 -2.69 -0.35
CA ALA A 68 5.16 -2.42 1.01
C ALA A 68 5.58 -3.71 1.74
N TYR A 69 4.91 -4.84 1.46
CA TYR A 69 5.23 -6.14 2.04
C TYR A 69 6.55 -6.68 1.50
N ASP A 70 6.76 -6.59 0.18
CA ASP A 70 8.05 -6.89 -0.46
C ASP A 70 9.18 -6.10 0.21
N GLU A 71 9.01 -4.79 0.38
CA GLU A 71 10.01 -3.90 0.99
C GLU A 71 10.28 -4.20 2.47
N ALA A 72 9.24 -4.58 3.22
CA ALA A 72 9.36 -4.90 4.64
C ALA A 72 9.98 -6.28 4.92
N THR A 73 10.08 -7.15 3.91
CA THR A 73 10.52 -8.55 4.08
C THR A 73 11.86 -8.82 3.41
N GLN A 74 11.86 -9.18 2.12
CA GLN A 74 13.05 -9.69 1.43
C GLN A 74 13.45 -8.87 0.19
N HIS A 75 12.61 -7.93 -0.24
CA HIS A 75 12.77 -7.21 -1.50
C HIS A 75 12.79 -5.70 -1.28
N ARG A 76 13.95 -5.22 -0.79
CA ARG A 76 14.22 -3.78 -0.59
C ARG A 76 13.90 -3.00 -1.85
N ASP A 77 14.41 -3.43 -3.00
CA ASP A 77 14.21 -2.76 -4.29
C ASP A 77 12.98 -3.34 -5.03
N PRO A 78 12.34 -2.55 -5.92
CA PRO A 78 11.23 -3.04 -6.72
C PRO A 78 11.61 -4.23 -7.59
N ARG A 79 10.68 -5.19 -7.68
CA ARG A 79 10.79 -6.36 -8.56
C ARG A 79 10.13 -6.09 -9.90
N ILE A 80 10.60 -6.78 -10.94
CA ILE A 80 9.91 -6.80 -12.24
C ILE A 80 8.50 -7.37 -12.06
N TRP A 81 7.51 -6.68 -12.62
CA TRP A 81 6.12 -7.14 -12.62
C TRP A 81 5.90 -8.14 -13.77
N THR A 82 5.90 -9.43 -13.46
CA THR A 82 5.63 -10.51 -14.43
C THR A 82 4.21 -11.04 -14.27
N ALA A 83 3.68 -11.69 -15.31
CA ALA A 83 2.36 -12.35 -15.26
C ALA A 83 2.27 -13.47 -14.22
N GLU A 84 3.39 -14.08 -13.85
CA GLU A 84 3.45 -15.06 -12.76
C GLU A 84 3.34 -14.37 -11.39
N ARG A 85 4.07 -13.27 -11.18
CA ARG A 85 3.98 -12.49 -9.94
C ARG A 85 2.57 -11.95 -9.72
N ASP A 86 1.94 -11.46 -10.78
CA ASP A 86 0.57 -10.93 -10.71
C ASP A 86 -0.42 -11.99 -10.20
N ARG A 87 -0.40 -13.19 -10.81
CA ARG A 87 -1.22 -14.33 -10.37
C ARG A 87 -0.91 -14.76 -8.93
N GLN A 88 0.35 -14.79 -8.53
CA GLN A 88 0.73 -15.15 -7.17
C GLN A 88 0.24 -14.13 -6.15
N MET A 89 0.40 -12.83 -6.41
CA MET A 89 -0.08 -11.78 -5.52
C MET A 89 -1.60 -11.89 -5.30
N TRP A 90 -2.38 -12.12 -6.35
CA TRP A 90 -3.82 -12.31 -6.23
C TRP A 90 -4.17 -13.59 -5.46
N ALA A 91 -3.48 -14.70 -5.72
CA ALA A 91 -3.65 -15.91 -4.94
C ALA A 91 -3.39 -15.67 -3.44
N ASP A 92 -2.31 -14.96 -3.09
CA ASP A 92 -1.94 -14.65 -1.70
C ASP A 92 -2.91 -13.68 -1.00
N LEU A 93 -3.70 -12.91 -1.76
CA LEU A 93 -4.71 -11.98 -1.24
C LEU A 93 -6.10 -12.62 -1.10
N GLU A 94 -6.44 -13.58 -1.97
CA GLU A 94 -7.76 -14.19 -2.03
C GLU A 94 -7.87 -15.50 -1.25
N THR A 95 -6.76 -16.23 -1.10
CA THR A 95 -6.70 -17.51 -0.37
C THR A 95 -6.25 -17.34 1.07
#